data_AF-A0A8C0GS48-F1
#
_entry.id   AF-A0A8C0GS48-F1
#
_cell.length_a   1.000
_cell.length_b   1.000
_cell.length_c   1.000
_cell.angle_alpha   90.00
_cell.angle_beta   90.00
_cell.angle_gamma   90.00
#
_symmetry.space_group_name_H-M   'P 1'
#
loop_
_entity.id
_entity.type
_entity.pdbx_description
1 polymer ?
#
loop_
_entity_poly.entity_id
_entity_poly.type
_entity_poly.pdbx_seq_one_letter_code
_entity_poly.pdbx_strand_id
1 'polypeptide(L)'
;MIEQCSMPEGWEGPQDDKEYVGFATLPNQVHRKSVKKGFDFTLMVAGESGLGKSTLVNSLFLTDMYRDRRLLSAEERITQTVEITKHVVDIEEKGVKLRLTIVDTPGFGDAVNNTECWKPVADYIDQQFEQYFRDESGLNRKNIQDNRVHCCLYFISPFGHGLRPLDVEFMRALHQRVNIVPILAKADTLTPSEVERKKGKIREEIERYGIRIYQFPECDSDEDEDFKLQDQALKESIPFAVIGSNTVVEAKGRRVRGRLYPWGIVEVENPAHCDFVKLRTMLVKTHMQDLKDVTRETHYENYRAQCIQSMTRMVVKERNRNKLTRESGTDFPIPAIPAVPDSETEKLIREKDEEVSARAGACVSCQGLHQSHSRMWEAWLELRAALSPTPCMQLCWAIVPSLSMAAHAACSRA
;
A
#
# COMPACT_ATOMS: atom_id res chain seq x y z
N MET A 1 2.48 65.48 -46.05
CA MET A 1 3.70 66.03 -45.45
C MET A 1 3.28 66.93 -44.30
N ILE A 2 3.99 66.82 -43.18
CA ILE A 2 3.87 67.53 -41.90
C ILE A 2 2.94 66.84 -40.88
N GLU A 3 3.62 66.38 -39.81
CA GLU A 3 3.13 65.86 -38.54
C GLU A 3 2.23 66.86 -37.79
N GLN A 4 1.35 66.34 -36.92
CA GLN A 4 1.29 66.78 -35.52
C GLN A 4 0.52 65.79 -34.63
N CYS A 5 1.13 65.54 -33.47
CA CYS A 5 0.77 64.58 -32.43
C CYS A 5 -0.61 64.79 -31.78
N SER A 6 -1.20 63.68 -31.34
CA SER A 6 -2.02 63.63 -30.12
C SER A 6 -1.86 62.25 -29.47
N MET A 7 -1.44 62.22 -28.20
CA MET A 7 -1.44 61.01 -27.37
C MET A 7 -2.88 60.64 -26.98
N PRO A 8 -3.11 59.35 -26.72
CA PRO A 8 -3.72 58.95 -25.45
C PRO A 8 -2.86 57.85 -24.80
N GLU A 9 -2.35 58.05 -23.58
CA GLU A 9 -3.01 57.73 -22.31
C GLU A 9 -3.57 56.30 -22.23
N GLY A 10 -3.02 55.52 -21.30
CA GLY A 10 -3.54 54.21 -20.92
C GLY A 10 -2.55 53.06 -21.06
N TRP A 11 -1.40 53.12 -20.38
CA TRP A 11 -0.72 51.87 -20.01
C TRP A 11 -1.57 51.23 -18.92
N GLU A 12 -2.48 50.32 -19.30
CA GLU A 12 -2.97 49.30 -18.37
C GLU A 12 -1.79 48.37 -18.07
N GLY A 13 -0.95 48.77 -17.13
CA GLY A 13 -0.09 47.83 -16.44
C GLY A 13 -0.98 46.80 -15.74
N PRO A 14 -0.61 45.52 -15.70
CA PRO A 14 -1.35 44.54 -14.90
C PRO A 14 -1.24 44.93 -13.43
N GLN A 15 -2.27 45.59 -12.91
CA GLN A 15 -2.50 45.82 -11.48
C GLN A 15 -3.34 44.66 -10.93
N ASP A 16 -2.71 43.49 -10.88
CA ASP A 16 -2.83 42.44 -9.86
C ASP A 16 -1.82 41.37 -10.31
N ASP A 17 -0.72 41.12 -9.60
CA ASP A 17 -0.59 39.86 -8.87
C ASP A 17 0.53 39.97 -7.81
N LYS A 18 0.48 41.00 -6.97
CA LYS A 18 1.31 41.09 -5.75
C LYS A 18 0.75 40.22 -4.63
N GLU A 19 0.34 38.98 -4.90
CA GLU A 19 0.14 37.95 -3.86
C GLU A 19 -0.03 36.51 -4.39
N TYR A 20 0.40 36.18 -5.61
CA TYR A 20 0.31 34.79 -6.08
C TYR A 20 1.56 34.00 -5.66
N VAL A 21 1.54 33.43 -4.45
CA VAL A 21 2.64 32.64 -3.86
C VAL A 21 2.92 31.32 -4.63
N GLY A 22 2.20 31.07 -5.74
CA GLY A 22 2.44 29.93 -6.64
C GLY A 22 2.00 28.57 -6.09
N PHE A 23 1.59 28.49 -4.82
CA PHE A 23 1.04 27.28 -4.19
C PHE A 23 -0.19 26.72 -4.91
N ALA A 24 -0.99 27.58 -5.53
CA ALA A 24 -2.15 27.15 -6.33
C ALA A 24 -1.78 26.28 -7.55
N THR A 25 -0.50 26.29 -7.97
CA THR A 25 -0.03 25.36 -9.02
C THR A 25 0.47 24.02 -8.47
N LEU A 26 0.68 23.87 -7.16
CA LEU A 26 1.16 22.61 -6.57
C LEU A 26 0.22 21.43 -6.84
N PRO A 27 -1.11 21.54 -6.71
CA PRO A 27 -2.01 20.44 -7.06
C PRO A 27 -1.84 20.01 -8.52
N ASN A 28 -1.71 20.98 -9.43
CA ASN A 28 -1.47 20.72 -10.85
C ASN A 28 -0.09 20.08 -11.11
N GLN A 29 0.93 20.46 -10.35
CA GLN A 29 2.26 19.86 -10.43
C GLN A 29 2.27 18.42 -9.89
N VAL A 30 1.59 18.17 -8.76
CA VAL A 30 1.44 16.83 -8.18
C VAL A 30 0.64 15.95 -9.13
N HIS A 31 -0.47 16.44 -9.66
CA HIS A 31 -1.27 15.72 -10.66
C HIS A 31 -0.43 15.35 -11.89
N ARG A 32 0.30 16.30 -12.49
CA ARG A 32 1.19 16.01 -13.64
C ARG A 32 2.29 15.00 -13.32
N LYS A 33 2.89 15.08 -12.13
CA LYS A 33 3.90 14.11 -11.67
C LYS A 33 3.29 12.72 -11.48
N SER A 34 2.11 12.63 -10.86
CA SER A 34 1.39 11.37 -10.66
C SER A 34 0.97 10.73 -11.98
N VAL A 35 0.42 11.51 -12.92
CA VAL A 35 0.05 11.03 -14.25
C VAL A 35 1.27 10.53 -15.02
N LYS A 36 2.42 11.23 -14.95
CA LYS A 36 3.66 10.81 -15.62
C LYS A 36 4.28 9.56 -14.98
N LYS A 37 4.19 9.41 -13.66
CA LYS A 37 4.71 8.24 -12.93
C LYS A 37 3.82 7.01 -13.16
N GLY A 38 2.51 7.21 -13.36
CA GLY A 38 1.53 6.15 -13.42
C GLY A 38 1.20 5.58 -12.04
N PHE A 39 0.30 4.62 -12.03
CA PHE A 39 -0.16 3.92 -10.82
C PHE A 39 0.19 2.45 -10.89
N ASP A 40 0.66 1.89 -9.77
CA ASP A 40 0.84 0.45 -9.60
C ASP A 40 -0.29 -0.08 -8.74
N PHE A 41 -0.94 -1.16 -9.15
CA PHE A 41 -1.94 -1.85 -8.34
C PHE A 41 -1.76 -3.36 -8.42
N THR A 42 -1.52 -4.01 -7.28
CA THR A 42 -1.45 -5.46 -7.18
C THR A 42 -2.72 -6.04 -6.58
N LEU A 43 -3.37 -6.93 -7.32
CA LEU A 43 -4.54 -7.68 -6.91
C LEU A 43 -4.18 -9.16 -6.75
N MET A 44 -4.48 -9.75 -5.61
CA MET A 44 -4.33 -11.19 -5.38
C MET A 44 -5.69 -11.86 -5.41
N VAL A 45 -5.76 -13.05 -5.99
CA VAL A 45 -6.99 -13.84 -6.05
C VAL A 45 -6.75 -15.15 -5.31
N ALA A 46 -7.57 -15.40 -4.30
CA ALA A 46 -7.51 -16.60 -3.45
C ALA A 46 -8.88 -17.28 -3.34
N GLY A 47 -8.89 -18.59 -3.24
CA GLY A 47 -10.12 -19.36 -3.08
C GLY A 47 -9.96 -20.81 -3.49
N GLU A 48 -10.99 -21.61 -3.23
CA GLU A 48 -11.03 -23.00 -3.62
C GLU A 48 -10.82 -23.20 -5.13
N SER A 49 -10.25 -24.34 -5.49
CA SER A 49 -10.15 -24.78 -6.89
C SER A 49 -11.52 -24.83 -7.56
N GLY A 50 -11.57 -24.55 -8.86
CA GLY A 50 -12.82 -24.65 -9.62
C GLY A 50 -13.91 -23.59 -9.34
N LEU A 51 -13.65 -22.57 -8.50
CA LEU A 51 -14.60 -21.45 -8.28
C LEU A 51 -14.64 -20.42 -9.42
N GLY A 52 -13.77 -20.55 -10.43
CA GLY A 52 -13.73 -19.61 -11.57
C GLY A 52 -12.89 -18.36 -11.33
N LYS A 53 -11.86 -18.46 -10.47
CA LYS A 53 -10.89 -17.40 -10.16
C LYS A 53 -10.28 -16.76 -11.40
N SER A 54 -9.60 -17.56 -12.23
CA SER A 54 -8.96 -17.10 -13.46
C SER A 54 -9.99 -16.63 -14.51
N THR A 55 -11.21 -17.18 -14.51
CA THR A 55 -12.33 -16.69 -15.34
C THR A 55 -12.79 -15.30 -14.92
N LEU A 56 -12.89 -15.02 -13.61
CA LEU A 56 -13.27 -13.70 -13.11
C LEU A 56 -12.18 -12.67 -13.39
N VAL A 57 -10.91 -13.03 -13.19
CA VAL A 57 -9.75 -12.18 -13.54
C VAL A 57 -9.81 -11.76 -15.00
N ASN A 58 -10.00 -12.74 -15.89
CA ASN A 58 -10.20 -12.50 -17.30
C ASN A 58 -11.43 -11.60 -17.52
N SER A 59 -12.55 -11.85 -16.86
CA SER A 59 -13.77 -11.04 -17.02
C SER A 59 -13.59 -9.58 -16.53
N LEU A 60 -12.88 -9.34 -15.43
CA LEU A 60 -12.68 -8.00 -14.86
C LEU A 60 -11.84 -7.11 -15.77
N PHE A 61 -10.78 -7.65 -16.37
CA PHE A 61 -9.77 -6.86 -17.08
C PHE A 61 -9.74 -7.05 -18.61
N LEU A 62 -10.51 -8.01 -19.18
CA LEU A 62 -10.68 -8.15 -20.64
C LEU A 62 -11.68 -7.15 -21.26
N THR A 63 -12.02 -6.06 -20.56
CA THR A 63 -12.74 -4.96 -21.21
C THR A 63 -11.68 -4.02 -21.80
N ASP A 64 -11.48 -4.17 -23.12
CA ASP A 64 -10.67 -3.34 -24.05
C ASP A 64 -9.16 -3.63 -24.29
N MET A 65 -8.60 -4.79 -23.93
CA MET A 65 -7.18 -5.12 -24.28
C MET A 65 -6.96 -6.31 -25.24
N TYR A 66 -8.02 -6.93 -25.75
CA TYR A 66 -7.90 -8.08 -26.68
C TYR A 66 -8.82 -7.93 -27.89
N ARG A 67 -8.79 -6.78 -28.57
CA ARG A 67 -9.47 -6.65 -29.87
C ARG A 67 -8.86 -7.59 -30.93
N ASP A 68 -7.59 -8.00 -30.79
CA ASP A 68 -6.86 -8.72 -31.86
C ASP A 68 -6.10 -10.00 -31.46
N ARG A 69 -6.42 -10.67 -30.35
CA ARG A 69 -5.83 -12.00 -30.08
C ARG A 69 -6.88 -13.10 -30.23
N ARG A 70 -6.66 -13.96 -31.23
CA ARG A 70 -7.36 -15.24 -31.44
C ARG A 70 -7.59 -15.91 -30.08
N LEU A 71 -8.87 -16.16 -29.76
CA LEU A 71 -9.29 -16.92 -28.61
C LEU A 71 -8.69 -18.32 -28.74
N LEU A 72 -7.72 -18.65 -27.89
CA LEU A 72 -7.32 -20.05 -27.70
C LEU A 72 -8.51 -20.78 -27.04
N SER A 73 -8.71 -22.05 -27.41
CA SER A 73 -9.86 -22.87 -27.00
C SER A 73 -10.01 -22.93 -25.48
N ALA A 74 -11.25 -23.16 -25.01
CA ALA A 74 -11.59 -23.28 -23.60
C ALA A 74 -10.86 -24.44 -22.91
N GLU A 75 -10.45 -25.48 -23.65
CA GLU A 75 -9.76 -26.66 -23.09
C GLU A 75 -8.28 -26.44 -22.75
N GLU A 76 -7.56 -25.54 -23.42
CA GLU A 76 -6.10 -25.32 -23.18
C GLU A 76 -5.82 -24.28 -22.08
N ARG A 77 -6.83 -23.55 -21.62
CA ARG A 77 -6.69 -22.39 -20.71
C ARG A 77 -6.97 -22.67 -19.24
N ILE A 78 -7.38 -23.89 -18.89
CA ILE A 78 -7.69 -24.29 -17.50
C ILE A 78 -6.69 -25.37 -17.07
N THR A 79 -5.39 -25.15 -17.27
CA THR A 79 -4.41 -25.92 -16.50
C THR A 79 -4.57 -25.49 -15.06
N GLN A 80 -4.85 -26.42 -14.15
CA GLN A 80 -4.94 -26.13 -12.72
C GLN A 80 -3.69 -25.34 -12.31
N THR A 81 -3.89 -24.15 -11.75
CA THR A 81 -2.79 -23.32 -11.26
C THR A 81 -2.10 -24.08 -10.13
N VAL A 82 -0.89 -24.60 -10.37
CA VAL A 82 -0.10 -25.37 -9.39
C VAL A 82 0.81 -24.45 -8.55
N GLU A 83 1.19 -23.30 -9.11
CA GLU A 83 2.11 -22.33 -8.50
C GLU A 83 1.53 -20.91 -8.56
N ILE A 84 2.00 -20.02 -7.68
CA ILE A 84 1.57 -18.61 -7.66
C ILE A 84 2.10 -17.91 -8.93
N THR A 85 1.21 -17.56 -9.86
CA THR A 85 1.58 -16.88 -11.11
C THR A 85 1.28 -15.39 -11.02
N LYS A 86 2.22 -14.56 -11.50
CA LYS A 86 2.02 -13.11 -11.63
C LYS A 86 1.73 -12.75 -13.08
N HIS A 87 0.63 -12.07 -13.31
CA HIS A 87 0.24 -11.52 -14.60
C HIS A 87 0.28 -10.00 -14.52
N VAL A 88 1.18 -9.36 -15.26
CA VAL A 88 1.27 -7.89 -15.31
C VAL A 88 0.55 -7.41 -16.56
N VAL A 89 -0.36 -6.46 -16.38
CA VAL A 89 -1.18 -5.84 -17.42
C VAL A 89 -1.04 -4.33 -17.29
N ASP A 90 -0.60 -3.68 -18.36
CA ASP A 90 -0.54 -2.23 -18.43
C ASP A 90 -1.82 -1.70 -19.09
N ILE A 91 -2.64 -1.00 -18.32
CA ILE A 91 -3.91 -0.40 -18.74
C ILE A 91 -3.68 1.10 -18.89
N GLU A 92 -4.17 1.70 -19.98
CA GLU A 92 -4.15 3.15 -20.18
C GLU A 92 -5.57 3.68 -20.30
N GLU A 93 -5.97 4.56 -19.40
CA GLU A 93 -7.29 5.22 -19.42
C GLU A 93 -7.10 6.74 -19.37
N LYS A 94 -7.68 7.46 -20.36
CA LYS A 94 -7.66 8.94 -20.44
C LYS A 94 -6.25 9.56 -20.26
N GLY A 95 -5.21 8.88 -20.72
CA GLY A 95 -3.81 9.32 -20.61
C GLY A 95 -3.11 9.00 -19.27
N VAL A 96 -3.79 8.27 -18.37
CA VAL A 96 -3.23 7.74 -17.13
C VAL A 96 -2.85 6.27 -17.34
N LYS A 97 -1.59 5.93 -17.04
CA LYS A 97 -1.10 4.54 -17.10
C LYS A 97 -1.23 3.87 -15.74
N LEU A 98 -1.90 2.73 -15.72
CA LEU A 98 -2.04 1.84 -14.57
C LEU A 98 -1.35 0.51 -14.88
N ARG A 99 -0.30 0.18 -14.14
CA ARG A 99 0.32 -1.14 -14.16
C ARG A 99 -0.37 -2.02 -13.11
N LEU A 100 -1.22 -2.90 -13.60
CA LEU A 100 -1.97 -3.85 -12.79
C LEU A 100 -1.20 -5.17 -12.71
N THR A 101 -0.85 -5.60 -11.50
CA THR A 101 -0.26 -6.93 -11.27
C THR A 101 -1.31 -7.84 -10.65
N ILE A 102 -1.66 -8.92 -11.33
CA ILE A 102 -2.61 -9.92 -10.86
C ILE A 102 -1.84 -11.14 -10.40
N VAL A 103 -2.00 -11.49 -9.14
CA VAL A 103 -1.39 -12.67 -8.52
C VAL A 103 -2.46 -13.75 -8.43
N ASP A 104 -2.38 -14.74 -9.32
CA ASP A 104 -3.24 -15.92 -9.24
C ASP A 104 -2.62 -16.92 -8.27
N THR A 105 -3.43 -17.46 -7.36
CA THR A 105 -2.98 -18.44 -6.38
C THR A 105 -3.54 -19.81 -6.73
N PRO A 106 -2.77 -20.89 -6.46
CA PRO A 106 -3.31 -22.24 -6.62
C PRO A 106 -4.57 -22.40 -5.77
N GLY A 107 -5.54 -23.15 -6.29
CA GLY A 107 -6.74 -23.49 -5.54
C GLY A 107 -6.39 -24.34 -4.32
N PHE A 108 -6.86 -23.94 -3.14
CA PHE A 108 -6.81 -24.80 -1.95
C PHE A 108 -8.08 -25.68 -1.89
N GLY A 109 -8.04 -26.75 -1.09
CA GLY A 109 -9.19 -27.64 -0.89
C GLY A 109 -9.23 -28.91 -1.74
N ASP A 110 -8.30 -29.07 -2.69
CA ASP A 110 -8.20 -30.29 -3.53
C ASP A 110 -7.45 -31.43 -2.82
N ALA A 111 -6.62 -31.11 -1.83
CA ALA A 111 -5.84 -32.11 -1.10
C ALA A 111 -6.67 -32.78 0.01
N VAL A 112 -6.36 -34.04 0.33
CA VAL A 112 -6.99 -34.77 1.45
C VAL A 112 -6.63 -34.12 2.79
N ASN A 113 -5.41 -33.59 2.90
CA ASN A 113 -4.99 -32.79 4.04
C ASN A 113 -4.78 -31.34 3.62
N ASN A 114 -5.62 -30.44 4.15
CA ASN A 114 -5.55 -29.00 3.91
C ASN A 114 -5.04 -28.22 5.14
N THR A 115 -4.45 -28.89 6.13
CA THR A 115 -3.83 -28.21 7.25
C THR A 115 -2.77 -27.25 6.71
N GLU A 116 -2.93 -25.95 6.99
CA GLU A 116 -1.98 -24.89 6.64
C GLU A 116 -1.90 -24.50 5.15
N CYS A 117 -2.97 -24.70 4.37
CA CYS A 117 -3.03 -24.29 2.97
C CYS A 117 -2.83 -22.77 2.73
N TRP A 118 -2.97 -21.94 3.76
CA TRP A 118 -2.73 -20.50 3.71
C TRP A 118 -1.25 -20.11 3.77
N LYS A 119 -0.35 -21.00 4.21
CA LYS A 119 1.07 -20.68 4.39
C LYS A 119 1.75 -20.16 3.13
N PRO A 120 1.65 -20.82 1.95
CA PRO A 120 2.29 -20.31 0.74
C PRO A 120 1.83 -18.90 0.34
N VAL A 121 0.56 -18.60 0.58
CA VAL A 121 -0.04 -17.29 0.30
C VAL A 121 0.42 -16.24 1.31
N ALA A 122 0.45 -16.59 2.61
CA ALA A 122 0.96 -15.72 3.66
C ALA A 122 2.45 -15.41 3.46
N ASP A 123 3.26 -16.45 3.19
CA ASP A 123 4.69 -16.33 2.95
C ASP A 123 4.97 -15.49 1.70
N TYR A 124 4.16 -15.62 0.65
CA TYR A 124 4.27 -14.78 -0.54
C TYR A 124 4.05 -13.28 -0.22
N ILE A 125 3.03 -12.96 0.58
CA ILE A 125 2.72 -11.58 1.00
C ILE A 125 3.86 -11.05 1.89
N ASP A 126 4.32 -11.84 2.86
CA ASP A 126 5.41 -11.48 3.76
C ASP A 126 6.72 -11.24 2.97
N GLN A 127 7.00 -12.05 1.93
CA GLN A 127 8.12 -11.82 1.01
C GLN A 127 7.99 -10.51 0.23
N GLN A 128 6.78 -10.12 -0.21
CA GLN A 128 6.60 -8.83 -0.89
C GLN A 128 6.84 -7.66 0.07
N PHE A 129 6.40 -7.77 1.34
CA PHE A 129 6.68 -6.77 2.35
C PHE A 129 8.17 -6.70 2.70
N GLU A 130 8.85 -7.83 2.82
CA GLU A 130 10.29 -7.86 3.09
C GLU A 130 11.09 -7.25 1.95
N GLN A 131 10.74 -7.55 0.70
CA GLN A 131 11.39 -6.95 -0.47
C GLN A 131 11.24 -5.43 -0.46
N TYR A 132 10.01 -4.94 -0.22
CA TYR A 132 9.75 -3.51 -0.12
C TYR A 132 10.51 -2.85 1.05
N PHE A 133 10.56 -3.51 2.20
CA PHE A 133 11.30 -3.03 3.38
C PHE A 133 12.81 -2.95 3.13
N ARG A 134 13.39 -3.93 2.40
CA ARG A 134 14.79 -3.90 1.98
C ARG A 134 15.07 -2.75 1.03
N ASP A 135 14.19 -2.53 0.06
CA ASP A 135 14.33 -1.45 -0.93
C ASP A 135 14.16 -0.06 -0.29
N GLU A 136 13.28 0.08 0.71
CA GLU A 136 13.12 1.30 1.51
C GLU A 136 14.35 1.58 2.40
N SER A 137 14.89 0.54 3.02
CA SER A 137 16.08 0.62 3.88
C SER A 137 17.38 0.86 3.10
N GLY A 138 17.38 0.53 1.80
CA GLY A 138 18.51 0.71 0.90
C GLY A 138 18.89 2.18 0.63
N LEU A 139 20.04 2.35 -0.02
CA LEU A 139 20.59 3.67 -0.37
C LEU A 139 19.87 4.31 -1.58
N ASN A 140 19.31 3.50 -2.49
CA ASN A 140 18.70 3.96 -3.74
C ASN A 140 17.17 4.09 -3.66
N ARG A 141 16.68 5.08 -2.91
CA ARG A 141 15.23 5.27 -2.64
C ARG A 141 14.42 5.88 -3.80
N LYS A 142 15.06 6.28 -4.90
CA LYS A 142 14.41 7.10 -5.95
C LYS A 142 13.51 6.32 -6.91
N ASN A 143 13.69 5.00 -7.05
CA ASN A 143 12.94 4.17 -8.00
C ASN A 143 12.46 2.85 -7.36
N ILE A 144 11.79 2.95 -6.21
CA ILE A 144 11.18 1.78 -5.55
C ILE A 144 9.92 1.40 -6.33
N GLN A 145 9.83 0.13 -6.74
CA GLN A 145 8.64 -0.45 -7.34
C GLN A 145 7.74 -1.04 -6.25
N ASP A 146 6.45 -0.75 -6.31
CA ASP A 146 5.50 -1.26 -5.33
C ASP A 146 4.94 -2.61 -5.78
N ASN A 147 5.51 -3.70 -5.24
CA ASN A 147 5.06 -5.07 -5.49
C ASN A 147 4.17 -5.62 -4.37
N ARG A 148 3.76 -4.78 -3.41
CA ARG A 148 2.92 -5.19 -2.29
C ARG A 148 1.52 -5.54 -2.78
N VAL A 149 0.88 -6.51 -2.15
CA VAL A 149 -0.50 -6.90 -2.46
C VAL A 149 -1.45 -5.90 -1.81
N HIS A 150 -2.21 -5.14 -2.60
CA HIS A 150 -3.12 -4.12 -2.06
C HIS A 150 -4.48 -4.68 -1.69
N CYS A 151 -4.94 -5.69 -2.44
CA CYS A 151 -6.26 -6.28 -2.25
C CYS A 151 -6.21 -7.78 -2.54
N CYS A 152 -6.83 -8.57 -1.68
CA CYS A 152 -7.03 -10.00 -1.85
C CYS A 152 -8.52 -10.28 -2.06
N LEU A 153 -8.87 -10.71 -3.27
CA LEU A 153 -10.20 -11.20 -3.58
C LEU A 153 -10.32 -12.63 -3.10
N TYR A 154 -11.19 -12.85 -2.11
CA TYR A 154 -11.40 -14.15 -1.51
C TYR A 154 -12.69 -14.79 -2.01
N PHE A 155 -12.57 -15.87 -2.77
CA PHE A 155 -13.70 -16.57 -3.37
C PHE A 155 -14.26 -17.60 -2.40
N ILE A 156 -15.49 -17.35 -1.97
CA ILE A 156 -16.29 -18.23 -1.13
C ILE A 156 -17.11 -19.13 -2.04
N SER A 157 -17.13 -20.43 -1.70
CA SER A 157 -17.90 -21.43 -2.43
C SER A 157 -19.41 -21.19 -2.27
N PRO A 158 -20.21 -21.26 -3.35
CA PRO A 158 -21.67 -21.19 -3.24
C PRO A 158 -22.26 -22.45 -2.62
N PHE A 159 -21.50 -23.54 -2.58
CA PHE A 159 -21.92 -24.81 -1.99
C PHE A 159 -21.73 -24.76 -0.47
N GLY A 160 -22.84 -24.86 0.27
CA GLY A 160 -22.84 -24.87 1.74
C GLY A 160 -23.69 -23.76 2.37
N HIS A 161 -24.05 -23.97 3.63
CA HIS A 161 -24.95 -23.08 4.38
C HIS A 161 -24.26 -21.89 5.03
N GLY A 162 -22.95 -21.94 5.24
CA GLY A 162 -22.12 -20.92 5.90
C GLY A 162 -20.69 -20.94 5.35
N LEU A 163 -19.76 -20.29 6.04
CA LEU A 163 -18.33 -20.36 5.76
C LEU A 163 -17.79 -21.72 6.20
N ARG A 164 -16.92 -22.31 5.38
CA ARG A 164 -16.26 -23.55 5.76
C ARG A 164 -15.18 -23.25 6.81
N PRO A 165 -14.89 -24.18 7.73
CA PRO A 165 -13.80 -24.01 8.69
C PRO A 165 -12.45 -23.70 8.01
N LEU A 166 -12.19 -24.32 6.85
CA LEU A 166 -11.03 -24.03 6.02
C LEU A 166 -10.96 -22.56 5.60
N ASP A 167 -12.10 -22.00 5.20
CA ASP A 167 -12.18 -20.62 4.74
C ASP A 167 -11.98 -19.63 5.90
N VAL A 168 -12.50 -19.99 7.09
CA VAL A 168 -12.31 -19.23 8.33
C VAL A 168 -10.84 -19.19 8.74
N GLU A 169 -10.14 -20.33 8.75
CA GLU A 169 -8.72 -20.38 9.07
C GLU A 169 -7.87 -19.57 8.08
N PHE A 170 -8.19 -19.67 6.79
CA PHE A 170 -7.49 -18.93 5.75
C PHE A 170 -7.67 -17.41 5.90
N MET A 171 -8.90 -16.94 6.06
CA MET A 171 -9.18 -15.52 6.27
C MET A 171 -8.57 -15.00 7.59
N ARG A 172 -8.58 -15.82 8.65
CA ARG A 172 -7.94 -15.51 9.93
C ARG A 172 -6.40 -15.46 9.85
N ALA A 173 -5.78 -16.13 8.90
CA ALA A 173 -4.35 -15.99 8.66
C ALA A 173 -4.00 -14.71 7.86
N LEU A 174 -4.92 -14.24 7.01
CA LEU A 174 -4.65 -13.16 6.06
C LEU A 174 -5.14 -11.77 6.49
N HIS A 175 -6.16 -11.67 7.34
CA HIS A 175 -6.78 -10.37 7.70
C HIS A 175 -5.85 -9.37 8.41
N GLN A 176 -4.67 -9.80 8.86
CA GLN A 176 -3.65 -8.90 9.43
C GLN A 176 -2.69 -8.34 8.37
N ARG A 177 -2.55 -9.04 7.24
CA ARG A 177 -1.54 -8.77 6.22
C ARG A 177 -2.09 -8.06 4.99
N VAL A 178 -3.34 -8.32 4.63
CA VAL A 178 -3.94 -7.80 3.39
C VAL A 178 -5.41 -7.46 3.57
N ASN A 179 -5.88 -6.50 2.78
CA ASN A 179 -7.29 -6.17 2.65
C ASN A 179 -8.04 -7.32 1.96
N ILE A 180 -8.94 -7.97 2.69
CA ILE A 180 -9.73 -9.09 2.16
C ILE A 180 -11.08 -8.56 1.67
N VAL A 181 -11.40 -8.83 0.41
CA VAL A 181 -12.72 -8.60 -0.17
C VAL A 181 -13.39 -9.95 -0.42
N PRO A 182 -14.39 -10.35 0.38
CA PRO A 182 -15.07 -11.62 0.19
C PRO A 182 -16.04 -11.55 -1.00
N ILE A 183 -15.95 -12.56 -1.86
CA ILE A 183 -16.73 -12.71 -3.08
C ILE A 183 -17.43 -14.06 -3.05
N LEU A 184 -18.75 -14.05 -3.26
CA LEU A 184 -19.50 -15.27 -3.49
C LEU A 184 -19.36 -15.68 -4.97
N ALA A 185 -18.67 -16.79 -5.20
CA ALA A 185 -18.40 -17.30 -6.53
C ALA A 185 -19.62 -18.04 -7.11
N LYS A 186 -19.72 -18.11 -8.45
CA LYS A 186 -20.76 -18.85 -9.18
C LYS A 186 -22.17 -18.57 -8.64
N ALA A 187 -22.49 -17.28 -8.50
CA ALA A 187 -23.78 -16.84 -7.99
C ALA A 187 -24.99 -17.29 -8.85
N ASP A 188 -24.75 -17.71 -10.09
CA ASP A 188 -25.74 -18.32 -10.98
C ASP A 188 -26.29 -19.68 -10.51
N THR A 189 -25.63 -20.30 -9.52
CA THR A 189 -26.10 -21.56 -8.92
C THR A 189 -27.16 -21.36 -7.84
N LEU A 190 -27.38 -20.12 -7.38
CA LEU A 190 -28.26 -19.81 -6.26
C LEU A 190 -29.40 -18.91 -6.73
N THR A 191 -30.59 -19.10 -6.13
CA THR A 191 -31.71 -18.16 -6.35
C THR A 191 -31.46 -16.84 -5.62
N PRO A 192 -32.07 -15.72 -6.03
CA PRO A 192 -31.87 -14.43 -5.37
C PRO A 192 -32.18 -14.42 -3.87
N SER A 193 -33.20 -15.17 -3.44
CA SER A 193 -33.55 -15.33 -2.02
C SER A 193 -32.50 -16.14 -1.24
N GLU A 194 -31.90 -17.15 -1.88
CA GLU A 194 -30.81 -17.92 -1.28
C GLU A 194 -29.52 -17.12 -1.17
N VAL A 195 -29.22 -16.28 -2.17
CA VAL A 195 -28.07 -15.37 -2.14
C VAL A 195 -28.18 -14.43 -0.94
N GLU A 196 -29.33 -13.79 -0.73
CA GLU A 196 -29.49 -12.87 0.41
C GLU A 196 -29.34 -13.59 1.76
N ARG A 197 -29.99 -14.76 1.91
CA ARG A 197 -29.85 -15.58 3.11
C ARG A 197 -28.39 -15.98 3.35
N LYS A 198 -27.64 -16.31 2.29
CA LYS A 198 -26.24 -16.70 2.38
C LYS A 198 -25.34 -15.51 2.71
N LYS A 199 -25.60 -14.33 2.12
CA LYS A 199 -24.89 -13.09 2.48
C LYS A 199 -25.07 -12.77 3.96
N GLY A 200 -26.30 -12.83 4.48
CA GLY A 200 -26.60 -12.62 5.90
C GLY A 200 -25.78 -13.55 6.81
N LYS A 201 -25.81 -14.86 6.54
CA LYS A 201 -25.03 -15.84 7.32
C LYS A 201 -23.52 -15.62 7.25
N ILE A 202 -22.98 -15.28 6.07
CA ILE A 202 -21.54 -15.00 5.92
C ILE A 202 -21.15 -13.78 6.77
N ARG A 203 -21.97 -12.71 6.76
CA ARG A 203 -21.71 -11.52 7.59
C ARG A 203 -21.71 -11.86 9.09
N GLU A 204 -22.71 -12.61 9.56
CA GLU A 204 -22.80 -13.06 10.96
C GLU A 204 -21.59 -13.91 11.38
N GLU A 205 -21.12 -14.79 10.51
CA GLU A 205 -19.98 -15.65 10.81
C GLU A 205 -18.65 -14.87 10.79
N ILE A 206 -18.47 -13.92 9.86
CA ILE A 206 -17.29 -13.03 9.83
C ILE A 206 -17.18 -12.26 11.15
N GLU A 207 -18.30 -11.73 11.65
CA GLU A 207 -18.35 -11.02 12.92
C GLU A 207 -18.08 -11.95 14.10
N ARG A 208 -18.71 -13.13 14.13
CA ARG A 208 -18.51 -14.14 15.18
C ARG A 208 -17.05 -14.59 15.32
N TYR A 209 -16.34 -14.76 14.20
CA TYR A 209 -14.93 -15.15 14.20
C TYR A 209 -13.96 -13.96 14.34
N GLY A 210 -14.46 -12.71 14.33
CA GLY A 210 -13.65 -11.51 14.45
C GLY A 210 -12.71 -11.28 13.25
N ILE A 211 -13.13 -11.68 12.05
CA ILE A 211 -12.33 -11.53 10.83
C ILE A 211 -12.46 -10.08 10.35
N ARG A 212 -11.33 -9.38 10.26
CA ARG A 212 -11.28 -8.01 9.71
C ARG A 212 -11.27 -8.05 8.19
N ILE A 213 -12.43 -7.89 7.58
CA ILE A 213 -12.53 -7.64 6.14
C ILE A 213 -12.26 -6.17 5.83
N TYR A 214 -12.01 -5.86 4.56
CA TYR A 214 -11.91 -4.47 4.12
C TYR A 214 -13.23 -3.73 4.44
N GLN A 215 -13.11 -2.67 5.23
CA GLN A 215 -14.18 -1.75 5.53
C GLN A 215 -13.96 -0.50 4.69
N PHE A 216 -14.99 -0.12 3.95
CA PHE A 216 -15.00 1.15 3.26
C PHE A 216 -14.87 2.29 4.28
N PRO A 217 -14.04 3.30 4.00
CA PRO A 217 -13.95 4.50 4.83
C PRO A 217 -15.31 5.13 5.08
N GLU A 218 -15.42 5.87 6.18
CA GLU A 218 -16.58 6.74 6.38
C GLU A 218 -16.46 7.91 5.39
N CYS A 219 -17.47 8.09 4.54
CA CYS A 219 -17.55 9.25 3.65
C CYS A 219 -17.52 10.53 4.48
N ASP A 220 -16.72 11.50 4.05
CA ASP A 220 -16.68 12.81 4.70
C ASP A 220 -18.06 13.47 4.64
N SER A 221 -18.41 14.24 5.68
CA SER A 221 -19.71 14.92 5.78
C SER A 221 -20.02 15.82 4.59
N ASP A 222 -18.97 16.28 3.90
CA ASP A 222 -19.04 17.28 2.83
C ASP A 222 -19.21 16.65 1.44
N GLU A 223 -19.22 15.31 1.33
CA GLU A 223 -19.45 14.59 0.08
C GLU A 223 -20.93 14.56 -0.33
N ASP A 224 -21.18 14.47 -1.63
CA ASP A 224 -22.50 14.43 -2.24
C ASP A 224 -23.37 13.30 -1.66
N GLU A 225 -24.67 13.56 -1.46
CA GLU A 225 -25.62 12.56 -0.96
C GLU A 225 -25.69 11.32 -1.88
N ASP A 226 -25.56 11.51 -3.20
CA ASP A 226 -25.52 10.43 -4.17
C ASP A 226 -24.29 9.51 -3.99
N PHE A 227 -23.14 10.09 -3.63
CA PHE A 227 -21.93 9.32 -3.38
C PHE A 227 -22.05 8.50 -2.08
N LYS A 228 -22.62 9.10 -1.03
CA LYS A 228 -22.92 8.40 0.23
C LYS A 228 -23.89 7.24 0.02
N LEU A 229 -24.93 7.43 -0.80
CA LEU A 229 -25.89 6.38 -1.12
C LEU A 229 -25.23 5.23 -1.89
N GLN A 230 -24.33 5.56 -2.83
CA GLN A 230 -23.57 4.57 -3.58
C GLN A 230 -22.62 3.77 -2.68
N ASP A 231 -21.90 4.43 -1.78
CA ASP A 231 -21.00 3.79 -0.83
C ASP A 231 -21.75 2.88 0.15
N GLN A 232 -22.89 3.33 0.66
CA GLN A 232 -23.77 2.50 1.49
C GLN A 232 -24.28 1.26 0.72
N ALA A 233 -24.69 1.44 -0.53
CA ALA A 233 -25.11 0.30 -1.37
C ALA A 233 -23.97 -0.70 -1.62
N LEU A 234 -22.71 -0.22 -1.71
CA LEU A 234 -21.53 -1.07 -1.81
C LEU A 234 -21.26 -1.82 -0.51
N LYS A 235 -21.35 -1.14 0.64
CA LYS A 235 -21.23 -1.72 1.99
C LYS A 235 -22.22 -2.87 2.20
N GLU A 236 -23.49 -2.65 1.89
CA GLU A 236 -24.56 -3.66 2.03
C GLU A 236 -24.41 -4.85 1.07
N SER A 237 -23.79 -4.60 -0.09
CA SER A 237 -23.58 -5.61 -1.13
C SER A 237 -22.48 -6.62 -0.81
N ILE A 238 -21.66 -6.40 0.23
CA ILE A 238 -20.64 -7.36 0.69
C ILE A 238 -21.31 -8.53 1.42
N PRO A 239 -20.94 -9.79 1.11
CA PRO A 239 -20.01 -10.23 0.07
C PRO A 239 -20.61 -10.15 -1.35
N PHE A 240 -19.80 -9.74 -2.34
CA PHE A 240 -20.28 -9.54 -3.72
C PHE A 240 -20.63 -10.87 -4.39
N ALA A 241 -21.84 -11.00 -4.92
CA ALA A 241 -22.27 -12.17 -5.66
C ALA A 241 -21.92 -12.01 -7.15
N VAL A 242 -20.91 -12.75 -7.62
CA VAL A 242 -20.34 -12.55 -8.97
C VAL A 242 -20.46 -13.79 -9.84
N ILE A 243 -20.51 -13.50 -11.14
CA ILE A 243 -20.55 -14.51 -12.21
C ILE A 243 -19.47 -14.12 -13.21
N GLY A 244 -18.51 -15.01 -13.45
CA GLY A 244 -17.47 -14.80 -14.48
C GLY A 244 -17.86 -15.49 -15.78
N SER A 245 -17.77 -14.80 -16.92
CA SER A 245 -17.95 -15.40 -18.23
C SER A 245 -16.96 -14.88 -19.25
N ASN A 246 -16.36 -15.81 -20.00
CA ASN A 246 -15.48 -15.51 -21.12
C ASN A 246 -16.22 -15.53 -22.47
N THR A 247 -17.47 -15.99 -22.50
CA THR A 247 -18.26 -16.09 -23.73
C THR A 247 -19.08 -14.82 -23.95
N VAL A 248 -19.04 -14.32 -25.19
CA VAL A 248 -19.90 -13.22 -25.65
C VAL A 248 -21.11 -13.84 -26.33
N VAL A 249 -22.29 -13.50 -25.82
CA VAL A 249 -23.59 -13.97 -26.32
C VAL A 249 -24.38 -12.77 -26.84
N GLU A 250 -25.21 -13.00 -27.84
CA GLU A 250 -26.09 -11.97 -28.36
C GLU A 250 -27.43 -12.02 -27.62
N ALA A 251 -27.72 -10.98 -26.84
CA ALA A 251 -28.98 -10.83 -26.13
C ALA A 251 -29.63 -9.51 -26.56
N LYS A 252 -30.89 -9.56 -27.02
CA LYS A 252 -31.68 -8.39 -27.43
C LYS A 252 -30.95 -7.49 -28.46
N GLY A 253 -30.22 -8.09 -29.40
CA GLY A 253 -29.45 -7.38 -30.44
C GLY A 253 -28.17 -6.69 -29.95
N ARG A 254 -27.76 -6.92 -28.70
CA ARG A 254 -26.49 -6.45 -28.13
C ARG A 254 -25.58 -7.64 -27.84
N ARG A 255 -24.30 -7.51 -28.19
CA ARG A 255 -23.26 -8.47 -27.81
C ARG A 255 -22.87 -8.19 -26.38
N VAL A 256 -23.31 -9.06 -25.46
CA VAL A 256 -23.05 -8.94 -24.02
C VAL A 256 -22.29 -10.17 -23.53
N ARG A 257 -21.48 -10.00 -22.49
CA ARG A 257 -20.82 -11.15 -21.86
C ARG A 257 -21.82 -11.86 -20.98
N GLY A 258 -21.95 -13.16 -21.18
CA GLY A 258 -22.94 -13.94 -20.47
C GLY A 258 -22.70 -15.44 -20.58
N ARG A 259 -23.37 -16.20 -19.71
CA ARG A 259 -23.42 -17.66 -19.78
C ARG A 259 -24.74 -18.08 -20.42
N LEU A 260 -24.67 -19.01 -21.36
CA LEU A 260 -25.83 -19.59 -22.00
C LEU A 260 -26.21 -20.88 -21.26
N TYR A 261 -27.43 -20.91 -20.74
CA TYR A 261 -28.06 -22.10 -20.19
C TYR A 261 -29.24 -22.54 -21.07
N PRO A 262 -29.66 -23.81 -21.00
CA PRO A 262 -30.83 -24.29 -21.73
C PRO A 262 -32.11 -23.48 -21.43
N TRP A 263 -32.23 -22.90 -20.23
CA TRP A 263 -33.39 -22.12 -19.78
C TRP A 263 -33.23 -20.60 -19.95
N GLY A 264 -32.07 -20.10 -20.37
CA GLY A 264 -31.88 -18.65 -20.55
C GLY A 264 -30.43 -18.19 -20.56
N ILE A 265 -30.25 -16.89 -20.74
CA ILE A 265 -28.95 -16.24 -20.80
C ILE A 265 -28.74 -15.42 -19.53
N VAL A 266 -27.62 -15.65 -18.85
CA VAL A 266 -27.20 -14.89 -17.68
C VAL A 266 -26.15 -13.87 -18.09
N GLU A 267 -26.57 -12.61 -18.18
CA GLU A 267 -25.70 -11.46 -18.47
C GLU A 267 -24.84 -11.09 -17.23
N VAL A 268 -23.52 -10.98 -17.42
CA VAL A 268 -22.56 -10.65 -16.34
C VAL A 268 -22.55 -9.16 -16.01
N GLU A 269 -22.87 -8.29 -16.95
CA GLU A 269 -22.85 -6.83 -16.73
C GLU A 269 -24.20 -6.28 -16.26
N ASN A 270 -25.19 -7.15 -16.06
CA ASN A 270 -26.51 -6.75 -15.63
C ASN A 270 -26.61 -6.76 -14.09
N PRO A 271 -26.87 -5.61 -13.44
CA PRO A 271 -26.95 -5.51 -11.99
C PRO A 271 -28.12 -6.31 -11.39
N ALA A 272 -29.14 -6.65 -12.19
CA ALA A 272 -30.24 -7.50 -11.73
C ALA A 272 -29.84 -8.98 -11.62
N HIS A 273 -28.79 -9.40 -12.33
CA HIS A 273 -28.31 -10.79 -12.34
C HIS A 273 -27.12 -11.01 -11.42
N CYS A 274 -26.20 -10.04 -11.34
CA CYS A 274 -25.05 -10.14 -10.43
C CYS A 274 -24.46 -8.78 -10.04
N ASP A 275 -23.74 -8.78 -8.93
CA ASP A 275 -23.05 -7.62 -8.38
C ASP A 275 -21.68 -7.36 -9.05
N PHE A 276 -21.42 -7.95 -10.23
CA PHE A 276 -20.14 -7.82 -10.92
C PHE A 276 -19.79 -6.36 -11.25
N VAL A 277 -20.79 -5.57 -11.67
CA VAL A 277 -20.59 -4.14 -11.96
C VAL A 277 -20.22 -3.37 -10.70
N LYS A 278 -20.81 -3.72 -9.54
CA LYS A 278 -20.48 -3.11 -8.25
C LYS A 278 -19.04 -3.44 -7.85
N LEU A 279 -18.63 -4.69 -7.97
CA LEU A 279 -17.25 -5.11 -7.72
C LEU A 279 -16.25 -4.38 -8.63
N ARG A 280 -16.54 -4.28 -9.94
CA ARG A 280 -15.70 -3.57 -10.90
C ARG A 280 -15.59 -2.08 -10.57
N THR A 281 -16.70 -1.44 -10.23
CA THR A 281 -16.71 -0.02 -9.82
C THR A 281 -15.90 0.18 -8.55
N MET A 282 -16.04 -0.69 -7.55
CA MET A 282 -15.29 -0.64 -6.30
C MET A 282 -13.77 -0.75 -6.53
N LEU A 283 -13.33 -1.75 -7.31
CA LEU A 283 -11.91 -2.03 -7.53
C LEU A 283 -11.23 -1.03 -8.48
N VAL A 284 -11.93 -0.58 -9.53
CA VAL A 284 -11.31 0.22 -10.61
C VAL A 284 -11.58 1.71 -10.47
N LYS A 285 -12.77 2.10 -10.00
CA LYS A 285 -13.21 3.51 -10.07
C LYS A 285 -13.10 4.25 -8.75
N THR A 286 -13.52 3.66 -7.64
CA THR A 286 -13.74 4.40 -6.39
C THR A 286 -12.67 4.12 -5.32
N HIS A 287 -12.36 2.86 -4.99
CA HIS A 287 -11.57 2.54 -3.79
C HIS A 287 -10.16 2.01 -4.06
N MET A 288 -9.65 2.12 -5.31
CA MET A 288 -8.31 1.64 -5.63
C MET A 288 -7.22 2.36 -4.79
N GLN A 289 -7.32 3.68 -4.68
CA GLN A 289 -6.37 4.49 -3.93
C GLN A 289 -6.47 4.20 -2.43
N ASP A 290 -7.69 4.13 -1.90
CA ASP A 290 -7.93 3.81 -0.50
C ASP A 290 -7.37 2.44 -0.09
N LEU A 291 -7.59 1.41 -0.92
CA LEU A 291 -6.99 0.08 -0.69
C LEU A 291 -5.46 0.15 -0.58
N LYS A 292 -4.82 1.01 -1.36
CA LYS A 292 -3.36 1.23 -1.28
C LYS A 292 -2.96 1.96 -0.01
N ASP A 293 -3.74 2.96 0.40
CA ASP A 293 -3.46 3.75 1.59
C ASP A 293 -3.62 2.90 2.85
N VAL A 294 -4.69 2.11 2.97
CA VAL A 294 -4.87 1.13 4.05
C VAL A 294 -3.73 0.09 4.05
N THR A 295 -3.31 -0.38 2.88
CA THR A 295 -2.16 -1.31 2.79
C THR A 295 -0.88 -0.69 3.30
N ARG A 296 -0.66 0.59 3.00
CA ARG A 296 0.53 1.33 3.42
C ARG A 296 0.49 1.63 4.92
N GLU A 297 -0.57 2.25 5.40
CA GLU A 297 -0.66 2.83 6.74
C GLU A 297 -0.97 1.78 7.81
N THR A 298 -1.73 0.75 7.46
CA THR A 298 -2.10 -0.30 8.39
C THR A 298 -1.22 -1.53 8.21
N HIS A 299 -1.31 -2.22 7.06
CA HIS A 299 -0.68 -3.53 6.91
C HIS A 299 0.85 -3.45 6.88
N TYR A 300 1.40 -2.57 6.06
CA TYR A 300 2.84 -2.41 5.92
C TYR A 300 3.49 -1.80 7.17
N GLU A 301 2.92 -0.76 7.78
CA GLU A 301 3.47 -0.20 9.02
C GLU A 301 3.41 -1.19 10.19
N ASN A 302 2.36 -2.02 10.30
CA ASN A 302 2.31 -3.08 11.30
C ASN A 302 3.45 -4.10 11.10
N TYR A 303 3.68 -4.53 9.86
CA TYR A 303 4.80 -5.41 9.52
C TYR A 303 6.16 -4.75 9.83
N ARG A 304 6.33 -3.51 9.40
CA ARG A 304 7.54 -2.70 9.61
C ARG A 304 7.83 -2.51 11.10
N ALA A 305 6.82 -2.21 11.91
CA ALA A 305 6.94 -2.11 13.36
C ALA A 305 7.41 -3.44 13.98
N GLN A 306 6.84 -4.57 13.55
CA GLN A 306 7.27 -5.90 14.00
C GLN A 306 8.72 -6.22 13.62
N CYS A 307 9.12 -5.92 12.38
CA CYS A 307 10.50 -6.12 11.92
C CYS A 307 11.51 -5.27 12.71
N ILE A 308 11.22 -3.98 12.90
CA ILE A 308 12.08 -3.06 13.66
C ILE A 308 12.18 -3.51 15.13
N GLN A 309 11.08 -3.93 15.73
CA GLN A 309 11.09 -4.48 17.10
C GLN A 309 11.94 -5.75 17.18
N SER A 310 11.84 -6.66 16.21
CA SER A 310 12.64 -7.88 16.15
C SER A 310 14.13 -7.57 16.02
N MET A 311 14.50 -6.68 15.09
CA MET A 311 15.89 -6.22 14.92
C MET A 311 16.44 -5.56 16.19
N THR A 312 15.64 -4.70 16.83
CA THR A 312 16.04 -4.04 18.09
C THR A 312 16.27 -5.07 19.19
N ARG A 313 15.40 -6.08 19.31
CA ARG A 313 15.57 -7.19 20.26
C ARG A 313 16.83 -8.01 19.97
N MET A 314 17.16 -8.25 18.69
CA MET A 314 18.39 -8.95 18.32
C MET A 314 19.63 -8.14 18.70
N VAL A 315 19.68 -6.84 18.39
CA VAL A 315 20.79 -5.95 18.77
C VAL A 315 20.97 -5.86 20.29
N VAL A 316 19.86 -5.82 21.04
CA VAL A 316 19.92 -5.82 22.52
C VAL A 316 20.42 -7.17 23.06
N LYS A 317 19.98 -8.31 22.49
CA LYS A 317 20.49 -9.63 22.86
C LYS A 317 21.98 -9.78 22.53
N GLU A 318 22.43 -9.30 21.38
CA GLU A 318 23.85 -9.27 20.97
C GLU A 318 24.68 -8.44 21.96
N ARG A 319 24.19 -7.24 22.33
CA ARG A 319 24.84 -6.37 23.33
C ARG A 319 24.89 -7.01 24.72
N ASN A 320 23.83 -7.71 25.14
CA ASN A 320 23.83 -8.41 26.43
C ASN A 320 24.74 -9.64 26.40
N ARG A 321 24.82 -10.37 25.27
CA ARG A 321 25.78 -11.48 25.10
C ARG A 321 27.22 -10.98 25.17
N ASN A 322 27.52 -9.83 24.57
CA ASN A 322 28.84 -9.20 24.62
C ASN A 322 29.19 -8.58 25.99
N LYS A 323 28.19 -8.27 26.83
CA LYS A 323 28.42 -7.88 28.24
C LYS A 323 28.74 -9.10 29.11
N LEU A 324 28.02 -10.22 28.93
CA LEU A 324 28.28 -11.48 29.64
C LEU A 324 29.67 -12.05 29.34
N THR A 325 30.18 -11.94 28.10
CA THR A 325 31.55 -12.35 27.77
C THR A 325 32.62 -11.42 28.35
N ARG A 326 32.28 -10.18 28.71
CA ARG A 326 33.24 -9.21 29.31
C ARG A 326 33.27 -9.25 30.83
N GLU A 327 32.28 -9.88 31.48
CA GLU A 327 32.22 -10.06 32.94
C GLU A 327 32.67 -11.47 33.39
N SER A 328 32.88 -12.42 32.47
CA SER A 328 33.32 -13.79 32.78
C SER A 328 34.84 -13.98 32.77
N GLY A 329 35.60 -12.95 33.16
CA GLY A 329 37.06 -12.91 33.05
C GLY A 329 37.78 -12.68 34.39
N THR A 330 37.48 -13.47 35.42
CA THR A 330 38.36 -13.58 36.60
C THR A 330 38.46 -15.01 37.13
N ASP A 331 39.71 -15.42 37.32
CA ASP A 331 40.28 -16.50 38.15
C ASP A 331 40.28 -17.95 37.63
N PHE A 332 41.42 -18.36 37.04
CA PHE A 332 42.28 -19.50 37.43
C PHE A 332 43.60 -19.47 36.58
N PRO A 333 44.72 -20.11 36.99
CA PRO A 333 46.06 -19.55 36.87
C PRO A 333 46.78 -19.97 35.57
N ILE A 334 47.73 -19.11 35.20
CA ILE A 334 48.59 -19.15 34.02
C ILE A 334 49.38 -20.47 33.90
N PRO A 335 49.55 -21.00 32.68
CA PRO A 335 50.87 -21.43 32.21
C PRO A 335 51.39 -20.49 31.12
N ALA A 336 52.62 -20.03 31.30
CA ALA A 336 53.26 -19.03 30.48
C ALA A 336 53.50 -19.53 29.05
N ILE A 337 53.07 -18.74 28.06
CA ILE A 337 53.55 -18.78 26.68
C ILE A 337 53.80 -17.31 26.28
N PRO A 338 54.94 -16.97 25.62
CA PRO A 338 55.38 -15.58 25.52
C PRO A 338 54.51 -14.80 24.53
N ALA A 339 53.98 -13.67 25.00
CA ALA A 339 53.39 -12.65 24.15
C ALA A 339 54.51 -11.79 23.55
N VAL A 340 54.64 -11.80 22.22
CA VAL A 340 55.32 -10.76 21.48
C VAL A 340 54.22 -9.94 20.81
N PRO A 341 53.95 -8.69 21.23
CA PRO A 341 53.18 -7.77 20.43
C PRO A 341 54.16 -7.06 19.48
N ASP A 342 54.02 -7.32 18.18
CA ASP A 342 54.81 -6.65 17.15
C ASP A 342 54.55 -5.14 17.20
N SER A 343 55.55 -4.38 17.68
CA SER A 343 55.53 -2.92 17.82
C SER A 343 55.23 -2.15 16.53
N GLU A 344 55.25 -2.83 15.38
CA GLU A 344 54.87 -2.27 14.08
C GLU A 344 53.36 -2.10 13.93
N THR A 345 52.55 -3.00 14.49
CA THR A 345 51.09 -2.91 14.39
C THR A 345 50.51 -1.77 15.22
N GLU A 346 51.11 -1.47 16.38
CA GLU A 346 50.69 -0.36 17.25
C GLU A 346 51.11 1.02 16.69
N LYS A 347 52.24 1.08 15.96
CA LYS A 347 52.67 2.28 15.23
C LYS A 347 51.77 2.59 14.04
N LEU A 348 51.38 1.56 13.28
CA LEU A 348 50.47 1.72 12.13
C LEU A 348 49.07 2.17 12.53
N ILE A 349 48.58 1.78 13.71
CA ILE A 349 47.29 2.24 14.25
C ILE A 349 47.39 3.72 14.66
N ARG A 350 48.49 4.14 15.29
CA ARG A 350 48.72 5.55 15.66
C ARG A 350 48.86 6.48 14.45
N GLU A 351 49.61 6.08 13.42
CA GLU A 351 49.74 6.88 12.20
C GLU A 351 48.40 7.03 11.47
N LYS A 352 47.56 5.96 11.45
CA LYS A 352 46.23 6.06 10.84
C LYS A 352 45.25 6.92 11.64
N ASP A 353 45.30 6.89 12.96
CA ASP A 353 44.45 7.74 13.80
C ASP A 353 44.85 9.23 13.68
N GLU A 354 46.14 9.53 13.50
CA GLU A 354 46.61 10.89 13.21
C GLU A 354 46.19 11.36 11.80
N GLU A 355 46.21 10.49 10.79
CA GLU A 355 45.76 10.81 9.43
C GLU A 355 44.23 11.04 9.35
N VAL A 356 43.45 10.29 10.13
CA VAL A 356 41.99 10.48 10.25
C VAL A 356 41.66 11.77 11.01
N SER A 357 42.41 12.10 12.05
CA SER A 357 42.28 13.36 12.79
C SER A 357 42.64 14.59 11.92
N ALA A 358 43.68 14.48 11.09
CA ALA A 358 44.05 15.52 10.13
C ALA A 358 42.98 15.74 9.03
N ARG A 359 42.33 14.66 8.56
CA ARG A 359 41.19 14.75 7.64
C ARG A 359 39.93 15.34 8.26
N ALA A 360 39.70 15.11 9.56
CA ALA A 360 38.59 15.73 10.30
C ALA A 360 38.79 17.25 10.46
N GLY A 361 40.04 17.70 10.66
CA GLY A 361 40.39 19.13 10.71
C GLY A 361 40.13 19.90 9.41
N ALA A 362 40.31 19.26 8.25
CA ALA A 362 40.03 19.87 6.94
C ALA A 362 38.52 20.09 6.68
N CYS A 363 37.62 19.39 7.40
CA CYS A 363 36.17 19.55 7.25
C CYS A 363 35.63 20.81 7.97
N VAL A 364 36.38 21.36 8.93
CA VAL A 364 35.98 22.56 9.70
C VAL A 364 36.05 23.85 8.85
N SER A 365 36.77 23.83 7.73
CA SER A 365 36.79 24.95 6.77
C SER A 365 35.47 25.16 6.01
N CYS A 366 34.53 24.20 6.02
CA CYS A 366 33.22 24.35 5.37
C CYS A 366 32.10 24.85 6.29
N GLN A 367 32.34 24.99 7.61
CA GLN A 367 31.33 25.49 8.55
C GLN A 367 31.19 27.03 8.57
N GLY A 368 32.07 27.76 7.87
CA GLY A 368 32.01 29.22 7.76
C GLY A 368 30.80 29.77 6.98
N LEU A 369 30.10 28.95 6.18
CA LEU A 369 28.87 29.39 5.48
C LEU A 369 27.58 29.19 6.31
N HIS A 370 27.61 28.40 7.37
CA HIS A 370 26.41 28.10 8.17
C HIS A 370 26.14 29.13 9.29
N GLN A 371 27.17 29.90 9.70
CA GLN A 371 27.04 30.96 10.72
C GLN A 371 26.34 32.22 10.20
N SER A 372 26.38 32.49 8.89
CA SER A 372 25.69 33.64 8.28
C SER A 372 24.16 33.47 8.29
N HIS A 373 23.67 32.23 8.19
CA HIS A 373 22.23 31.93 8.18
C HIS A 373 21.62 31.96 9.60
N SER A 374 22.39 31.57 10.62
CA SER A 374 21.94 31.63 12.02
C SER A 374 21.81 33.07 12.53
N ARG A 375 22.73 33.97 12.13
CA ARG A 375 22.67 35.40 12.48
C ARG A 375 21.49 36.13 11.81
N MET A 376 21.11 35.74 10.60
CA MET A 376 19.89 36.25 9.95
C MET A 376 18.62 35.77 10.67
N TRP A 377 18.61 34.54 11.21
CA TRP A 377 17.46 33.97 11.92
C TRP A 377 17.27 34.61 13.31
N GLU A 378 18.36 34.91 14.02
CA GLU A 378 18.32 35.64 15.30
C GLU A 378 17.86 37.09 15.11
N ALA A 379 18.31 37.77 14.06
CA ALA A 379 17.82 39.12 13.72
C ALA A 379 16.34 39.13 13.33
N TRP A 380 15.83 38.04 12.71
CA TRP A 380 14.41 37.88 12.37
C TRP A 380 13.54 37.61 13.63
N LEU A 381 14.08 36.88 14.61
CA LEU A 381 13.42 36.63 15.90
C LEU A 381 13.34 37.89 16.77
N GLU A 382 14.36 38.75 16.76
CA GLU A 382 14.35 40.03 17.48
C GLU A 382 13.34 41.04 16.86
N LEU A 383 13.22 41.06 15.52
CA LEU A 383 12.20 41.87 14.82
C LEU A 383 10.77 41.39 15.08
N ARG A 384 10.58 40.09 15.34
CA ARG A 384 9.27 39.49 15.63
C ARG A 384 8.80 39.73 17.08
N ALA A 385 9.71 40.03 18.00
CA ALA A 385 9.39 40.34 19.39
C ALA A 385 8.96 41.82 19.62
N ALA A 386 9.13 42.69 18.61
CA ALA A 386 8.83 44.13 18.71
C ALA A 386 7.41 44.53 18.29
N LEU A 387 6.53 43.58 17.93
CA LEU A 387 5.13 43.85 17.58
C LEU A 387 4.20 43.34 18.69
N SER A 388 3.49 44.27 19.30
CA SER A 388 2.59 44.05 20.44
C SER A 388 1.33 43.24 20.07
N PRO A 389 0.69 42.57 21.06
CA PRO A 389 -0.36 41.57 20.82
C PRO A 389 -1.77 42.17 20.80
N THR A 390 -2.66 41.63 19.96
CA THR A 390 -4.12 41.76 20.12
C THR A 390 -4.73 40.46 20.69
N PRO A 391 -5.78 40.56 21.51
CA PRO A 391 -6.23 39.48 22.39
C PRO A 391 -7.25 38.59 21.67
N CYS A 392 -6.80 37.56 20.96
CA CYS A 392 -7.73 36.52 20.48
C CYS A 392 -7.13 35.09 20.40
N MET A 393 -5.87 34.88 20.80
CA MET A 393 -5.22 33.56 20.72
C MET A 393 -4.66 33.07 22.06
N GLN A 394 -5.51 33.03 23.09
CA GLN A 394 -5.13 32.55 24.42
C GLN A 394 -5.56 31.11 24.73
N LEU A 395 -5.99 30.31 23.73
CA LEU A 395 -6.53 28.97 23.99
C LEU A 395 -5.77 27.76 23.42
N CYS A 396 -4.60 27.93 22.79
CA CYS A 396 -3.83 26.78 22.25
C CYS A 396 -2.49 26.49 22.96
N TRP A 397 -2.25 27.01 24.16
CA TRP A 397 -0.96 26.83 24.87
C TRP A 397 -0.99 25.82 26.03
N ALA A 398 -2.00 24.96 26.09
CA ALA A 398 -2.03 23.83 27.02
C ALA A 398 -2.14 22.54 26.22
N ILE A 399 -1.00 21.95 25.84
CA ILE A 399 -0.73 20.50 25.73
C ILE A 399 0.72 20.30 25.19
N VAL A 400 1.56 19.73 26.06
CA VAL A 400 2.92 19.15 25.88
C VAL A 400 4.16 20.07 25.86
N PRO A 401 4.92 20.08 26.98
CA PRO A 401 6.37 20.09 26.97
C PRO A 401 6.93 18.76 27.54
N SER A 402 7.59 17.94 26.71
CA SER A 402 8.35 16.77 27.21
C SER A 402 9.59 16.39 26.39
N LEU A 403 10.21 17.32 25.64
CA LEU A 403 11.36 17.01 24.79
C LEU A 403 12.59 17.91 24.97
N SER A 404 12.60 18.81 25.95
CA SER A 404 13.75 19.72 26.16
C SER A 404 14.78 19.22 27.20
N MET A 405 14.43 18.30 28.11
CA MET A 405 15.38 17.89 29.18
C MET A 405 16.37 16.77 28.81
N ALA A 406 16.28 16.15 27.63
CA ALA A 406 17.19 15.07 27.25
C ALA A 406 18.48 15.54 26.55
N ALA A 407 18.52 16.77 26.03
CA ALA A 407 19.66 17.27 25.25
C ALA A 407 20.81 17.83 26.12
N HIS A 408 20.54 18.19 27.38
CA HIS A 408 21.55 18.81 28.25
C HIS A 408 22.40 17.83 29.09
N ALA A 409 22.03 16.55 29.16
CA ALA A 409 22.73 15.57 29.99
C ALA A 409 23.93 14.88 29.30
N ALA A 410 24.06 15.00 27.98
CA ALA A 410 25.10 14.30 27.21
C ALA A 410 26.39 15.11 26.97
N CYS A 411 26.41 16.41 27.30
CA CYS A 411 27.54 17.30 26.99
C CYS A 411 28.52 17.55 28.16
N SER A 412 28.38 16.84 29.29
CA SER A 412 29.21 17.07 30.50
C SER A 412 30.26 15.98 30.79
N ARG A 413 30.55 15.08 29.84
CA ARG A 413 31.71 14.18 29.95
C ARG A 413 32.38 13.99 28.59
N ALA A 414 33.23 14.94 28.25
CA ALA A 414 34.38 14.77 27.36
C ALA A 414 35.50 15.65 27.90
#